data_AF-A0A956PQ50-F1
#
_entry.id   AF-A0A956PQ50-F1
#
_cell.length_a   1.000
_cell.length_b   1.000
_cell.length_c   1.000
_cell.angle_alpha   90.00
_cell.angle_beta   90.00
_cell.angle_gamma   90.00
#
_symmetry.space_group_name_H-M   'P 1'
#
loop_
_entity.id
_entity.type
_entity.pdbx_description
1 polymer ?
#
loop_
_entity_poly.entity_id
_entity_poly.type
_entity_poly.pdbx_seq_one_letter_code
_entity_poly.pdbx_strand_id
1 'polypeptide(L)'
;MGRRNGFTVLETIVAVSMASLMLLATTLLLFNSATTWRKVVGEQDSSGQLLKAEAWMRRDMSGAAYQALEVGDSLSSLTGKDGDAFWFLSAVDPTTGEFMRNPDGTPNWQTNILYYLVVPTGDNPTGFSGGGIQDNGYEVSHPGKVLVRK
;
A
#
# COMPACT_ATOMS: atom_id res chain seq x y z
N MET A 1 69.13 -3.95 2.16
CA MET A 1 68.52 -5.24 1.74
C MET A 1 67.68 -5.77 2.90
N GLY A 2 66.36 -5.62 2.85
CA GLY A 2 65.46 -6.13 3.90
C GLY A 2 65.24 -7.64 3.74
N ARG A 3 65.48 -8.42 4.81
CA ARG A 3 65.12 -9.85 4.85
C ARG A 3 63.60 -10.00 4.70
N ARG A 4 63.16 -10.73 3.68
CA ARG A 4 61.79 -11.22 3.57
C ARG A 4 61.63 -12.37 4.54
N ASN A 5 60.91 -12.16 5.64
CA ASN A 5 60.52 -13.22 6.57
C ASN A 5 59.27 -13.92 6.00
N GLY A 6 59.34 -15.24 5.80
CA GLY A 6 58.20 -16.05 5.38
C GLY A 6 57.28 -16.36 6.55
N PHE A 7 55.97 -16.42 6.29
CA PHE A 7 54.96 -16.73 7.30
C PHE A 7 55.02 -18.19 7.76
N THR A 8 54.73 -18.43 9.03
CA THR A 8 54.68 -19.79 9.58
C THR A 8 53.33 -20.45 9.25
N VAL A 9 53.30 -21.78 9.10
CA VAL A 9 52.08 -22.55 8.78
C VAL A 9 50.98 -22.35 9.84
N LEU A 10 51.36 -22.18 11.11
CA LEU A 10 50.40 -21.98 12.19
C LEU A 10 49.73 -20.60 12.10
N GLU A 11 50.50 -19.58 11.73
CA GLU A 11 50.00 -18.21 11.51
C GLU A 11 49.03 -18.15 10.32
N THR A 12 49.31 -18.88 9.23
CA THR A 12 48.40 -18.93 8.08
C THR A 12 47.10 -19.70 8.40
N ILE A 13 47.15 -20.78 9.18
CA ILE A 13 45.96 -21.51 9.62
C ILE A 13 45.07 -20.62 10.50
N VAL A 14 45.66 -19.92 11.47
CA VAL A 14 44.91 -19.00 12.35
C VAL A 14 44.29 -17.87 11.51
N ALA A 15 45.06 -17.25 10.62
CA ALA A 15 44.57 -16.17 9.76
C ALA A 15 43.39 -16.63 8.86
N VAL A 16 43.48 -17.81 8.25
CA VAL A 16 42.39 -18.36 7.42
C VAL A 16 41.17 -18.68 8.28
N SER A 17 41.34 -19.28 9.46
CA SER A 17 40.22 -19.59 10.36
C SER A 17 39.47 -18.33 10.82
N MET A 18 40.21 -17.27 11.17
CA MET A 18 39.64 -15.98 11.56
C MET A 18 38.92 -15.32 10.37
N ALA A 19 39.52 -15.35 9.18
CA ALA A 19 38.91 -14.84 7.97
C ALA A 19 37.61 -15.60 7.62
N SER A 20 37.59 -16.92 7.73
CA SER A 20 36.40 -17.74 7.52
C SER A 20 35.29 -17.42 8.52
N LEU A 21 35.61 -17.23 9.80
CA LEU A 21 34.64 -16.84 10.82
C LEU A 21 34.07 -15.43 10.56
N MET A 22 34.91 -14.48 10.16
CA MET A 22 34.47 -13.12 9.82
C MET A 22 33.55 -13.13 8.59
N LEU A 23 33.89 -13.91 7.56
CA LEU A 23 33.06 -14.05 6.37
C LEU A 23 31.70 -14.65 6.72
N LEU A 24 31.67 -15.73 7.51
CA LEU A 24 30.43 -16.36 7.96
C LEU A 24 29.55 -15.36 8.74
N ALA A 25 30.14 -14.63 9.69
CA ALA A 25 29.42 -13.63 10.49
C ALA A 25 28.85 -12.52 9.60
N THR A 26 29.63 -12.03 8.63
CA THR A 26 29.19 -10.99 7.69
C THR A 26 28.03 -11.49 6.81
N THR A 27 28.10 -12.73 6.32
CA THR A 27 27.04 -13.34 5.52
C THR A 27 25.74 -13.46 6.31
N LEU A 28 25.77 -13.88 7.57
CA LEU A 28 24.59 -13.94 8.43
C LEU A 28 23.97 -12.56 8.66
N LEU A 29 24.79 -11.54 8.90
CA LEU A 29 24.32 -10.15 9.05
C LEU A 29 23.67 -9.62 7.77
N LEU A 30 24.24 -9.93 6.59
CA LEU A 30 23.68 -9.53 5.30
C LEU A 30 22.32 -10.19 5.05
N PHE A 31 22.16 -11.48 5.35
CA PHE A 31 20.86 -12.15 5.20
C PHE A 31 19.79 -11.55 6.10
N ASN A 32 20.11 -11.31 7.37
CA ASN A 32 19.19 -10.67 8.31
C ASN A 32 18.83 -9.26 7.85
N SER A 33 19.83 -8.46 7.46
CA SER A 33 19.63 -7.12 6.92
C SER A 33 18.70 -7.11 5.69
N ALA A 34 18.89 -8.04 4.74
CA ALA A 34 18.06 -8.14 3.56
C ALA A 34 16.59 -8.52 3.86
N THR A 35 16.34 -9.29 4.92
CA THR A 35 14.95 -9.60 5.35
C THR A 35 14.30 -8.39 6.02
N THR A 36 15.02 -7.69 6.89
CA THR A 36 14.54 -6.48 7.56
C THR A 36 14.27 -5.37 6.56
N TRP A 37 15.18 -5.16 5.61
CA TRP A 37 15.00 -4.20 4.52
C TRP A 37 13.70 -4.44 3.76
N ARG A 38 13.44 -5.69 3.33
CA ARG A 38 12.22 -6.02 2.59
C ARG A 38 10.94 -5.72 3.38
N LYS A 39 10.95 -5.99 4.70
CA LYS A 39 9.83 -5.66 5.58
C LYS A 39 9.60 -4.16 5.67
N VAL A 40 10.67 -3.40 5.95
CA VAL A 40 10.60 -1.93 6.08
C VAL A 40 10.14 -1.27 4.78
N VAL A 41 10.66 -1.72 3.64
CA VAL A 41 10.23 -1.18 2.33
C VAL A 41 8.75 -1.48 2.05
N GLY A 42 8.27 -2.69 2.34
CA GLY A 42 6.86 -3.03 2.17
C GLY A 42 5.93 -2.19 3.06
N GLU A 43 6.33 -1.98 4.31
CA GLU A 43 5.58 -1.15 5.26
C GLU A 43 5.57 0.32 4.84
N GLN A 44 6.71 0.84 4.37
CA GLN A 44 6.81 2.21 3.88
C GLN A 44 5.96 2.42 2.61
N ASP A 45 5.96 1.46 1.68
CA ASP A 45 5.14 1.57 0.46
C ASP A 45 3.65 1.56 0.79
N SER A 46 3.19 0.61 1.61
CA SER A 46 1.79 0.53 2.03
C SER A 46 1.32 1.81 2.76
N SER A 47 2.14 2.35 3.66
CA SER A 47 1.88 3.62 4.35
C SER A 47 1.83 4.78 3.36
N GLY A 48 2.73 4.81 2.38
CA GLY A 48 2.75 5.83 1.34
C GLY A 48 1.51 5.79 0.44
N GLN A 49 1.01 4.59 0.12
CA GLN A 49 -0.23 4.43 -0.64
C GLN A 49 -1.46 4.89 0.17
N LEU A 50 -1.52 4.55 1.47
CA LEU A 50 -2.58 5.01 2.36
C LEU A 50 -2.63 6.54 2.46
N LEU A 51 -1.47 7.18 2.68
CA LEU A 51 -1.37 8.64 2.76
C LEU A 51 -1.80 9.33 1.47
N LYS A 52 -1.47 8.74 0.30
CA LYS A 52 -1.95 9.24 -0.99
C LYS A 52 -3.47 9.11 -1.08
N ALA A 53 -4.04 7.97 -0.72
CA ALA A 53 -5.49 7.75 -0.75
C ALA A 53 -6.22 8.75 0.18
N GLU A 54 -5.71 8.95 1.40
CA GLU A 54 -6.24 9.93 2.35
C GLU A 54 -6.19 11.36 1.77
N ALA A 55 -5.04 11.77 1.22
CA ALA A 55 -4.87 13.11 0.67
C ALA A 55 -5.86 13.38 -0.48
N TRP A 56 -6.09 12.38 -1.34
CA TRP A 56 -7.05 12.49 -2.44
C TRP A 56 -8.48 12.57 -1.92
N MET A 57 -8.87 11.67 -1.03
CA MET A 57 -10.21 11.65 -0.44
C MET A 57 -10.52 12.96 0.29
N ARG A 58 -9.58 13.45 1.11
CA ARG A 58 -9.73 14.72 1.84
C ARG A 58 -9.89 15.91 0.89
N ARG A 59 -9.12 15.94 -0.21
CA ARG A 59 -9.26 16.99 -1.24
C ARG A 59 -10.65 16.93 -1.88
N ASP A 60 -11.09 15.75 -2.31
CA ASP A 60 -12.38 15.60 -3.00
C ASP A 60 -13.55 15.92 -2.05
N MET A 61 -13.47 15.49 -0.78
CA MET A 61 -14.46 15.82 0.24
C MET A 61 -14.52 17.30 0.59
N SER A 62 -13.43 18.06 0.42
CA SER A 62 -13.45 19.51 0.69
C SER A 62 -14.34 20.30 -0.28
N GLY A 63 -14.57 19.77 -1.48
CA GLY A 63 -15.46 20.35 -2.50
C GLY A 63 -16.84 19.69 -2.56
N ALA A 64 -17.16 18.82 -1.61
CA ALA A 64 -18.35 17.97 -1.64
C ALA A 64 -19.62 18.69 -1.16
N ALA A 65 -20.75 18.35 -1.79
CA ALA A 65 -22.08 18.63 -1.28
C ALA A 65 -22.39 17.67 -0.11
N TYR A 66 -22.29 18.16 1.13
CA TYR A 66 -22.62 17.34 2.31
C TYR A 66 -24.03 16.73 2.23
N GLN A 67 -25.00 17.48 1.70
CA GLN A 67 -26.39 17.02 1.56
C GLN A 67 -26.59 15.89 0.54
N ALA A 68 -25.63 15.69 -0.37
CA ALA A 68 -25.68 14.65 -1.39
C ALA A 68 -24.70 13.51 -1.10
N LEU A 69 -24.16 13.43 0.12
CA LEU A 69 -23.34 12.30 0.55
C LEU A 69 -24.26 11.12 0.85
N GLU A 70 -24.06 10.03 0.11
CA GLU A 70 -24.78 8.78 0.30
C GLU A 70 -23.79 7.63 0.47
N VAL A 71 -24.21 6.61 1.24
CA VAL A 71 -23.47 5.38 1.48
C VAL A 71 -24.38 4.22 1.14
N GLY A 72 -23.85 3.23 0.44
CA GLY A 72 -24.60 2.03 0.08
C GLY A 72 -23.67 0.85 -0.19
N ASP A 73 -24.30 -0.29 -0.46
CA ASP A 73 -23.57 -1.51 -0.77
C ASP A 73 -22.69 -1.34 -2.03
N SER A 74 -21.43 -1.75 -1.95
CA SER A 74 -20.54 -1.79 -3.12
C SER A 74 -20.67 -3.09 -3.92
N LEU A 75 -19.81 -3.22 -4.93
CA LEU A 75 -19.63 -4.43 -5.71
C LEU A 75 -19.30 -5.64 -4.82
N SER A 76 -19.75 -6.80 -5.28
CA SER A 76 -19.34 -8.11 -4.78
C SER A 76 -18.44 -8.73 -5.83
N SER A 77 -17.12 -8.67 -5.63
CA SER A 77 -16.15 -9.29 -6.55
C SER A 77 -15.89 -10.77 -6.25
N LEU A 78 -16.10 -11.19 -5.00
CA LEU A 78 -15.99 -12.58 -4.52
C LEU A 78 -17.34 -13.06 -3.97
N THR A 79 -17.31 -13.94 -2.96
CA THR A 79 -18.49 -14.59 -2.38
C THR A 79 -19.38 -13.65 -1.56
N GLY A 80 -18.91 -12.43 -1.24
CA GLY A 80 -19.64 -11.42 -0.46
C GLY A 80 -19.25 -10.00 -0.87
N LYS A 81 -19.94 -9.01 -0.28
CA LYS A 81 -19.70 -7.59 -0.56
C LYS A 81 -18.27 -7.19 -0.18
N ASP A 82 -17.60 -6.42 -1.04
CA ASP A 82 -16.23 -6.02 -0.79
C ASP A 82 -16.11 -4.90 0.26
N GLY A 83 -17.16 -4.11 0.41
CA GLY A 83 -17.27 -3.01 1.36
C GLY A 83 -18.47 -2.13 1.05
N ASP A 84 -18.55 -1.02 1.77
CA ASP A 84 -19.48 0.04 1.42
C ASP A 84 -18.86 0.94 0.36
N ALA A 85 -19.71 1.39 -0.54
CA ALA A 85 -19.41 2.48 -1.45
C ALA A 85 -20.03 3.77 -0.90
N PHE A 86 -19.38 4.88 -1.16
CA PHE A 86 -19.97 6.19 -0.88
C PHE A 86 -19.71 7.15 -2.03
N TRP A 87 -20.64 8.05 -2.25
CA TRP A 87 -20.56 9.03 -3.33
C TRP A 87 -21.13 10.38 -2.91
N PHE A 88 -20.69 11.42 -3.60
CA PHE A 88 -21.13 12.79 -3.37
C PHE A 88 -20.95 13.65 -4.63
N LEU A 89 -21.71 14.73 -4.69
CA LEU A 89 -21.53 15.75 -5.72
C LEU A 89 -20.35 16.66 -5.37
N SER A 90 -19.48 16.93 -6.33
CA SER A 90 -18.37 17.86 -6.22
C SER A 90 -18.56 19.05 -7.16
N ALA A 91 -18.29 20.25 -6.63
CA ALA A 91 -18.30 21.48 -7.42
C ALA A 91 -16.95 21.75 -8.11
N VAL A 92 -15.97 20.86 -7.95
CA VAL A 92 -14.68 20.95 -8.64
C VAL A 92 -14.83 20.45 -10.06
N ASP A 93 -14.45 21.27 -11.04
CA ASP A 93 -14.42 20.88 -12.45
C ASP A 93 -13.34 19.81 -12.68
N PRO A 94 -13.69 18.64 -13.26
CA PRO A 94 -12.74 17.55 -13.47
C PRO A 94 -11.64 17.86 -14.51
N THR A 95 -11.83 18.87 -15.35
CA THR A 95 -10.89 19.26 -16.42
C THR A 95 -9.91 20.31 -15.94
N THR A 96 -10.40 21.32 -15.23
CA THR A 96 -9.59 22.48 -14.80
C THR A 96 -9.11 22.35 -13.36
N GLY A 97 -9.79 21.56 -12.52
CA GLY A 97 -9.51 21.43 -11.10
C GLY A 97 -9.96 22.63 -10.25
N GLU A 98 -10.69 23.57 -10.85
CA GLU A 98 -11.18 24.77 -10.14
C GLU A 98 -12.54 24.53 -9.49
N PHE A 99 -12.78 25.22 -8.37
CA PHE A 99 -14.07 25.18 -7.70
C PHE A 99 -15.07 26.10 -8.41
N MET A 100 -16.07 25.48 -9.04
CA MET A 100 -17.07 26.19 -9.82
C MET A 100 -18.17 26.75 -8.94
N ARG A 101 -18.56 28.00 -9.21
CA ARG A 101 -19.63 28.71 -8.52
C ARG A 101 -20.64 29.23 -9.53
N ASN A 102 -21.89 29.22 -9.13
CA ASN A 102 -22.94 29.94 -9.83
C ASN A 102 -22.77 31.46 -9.63
N PRO A 103 -23.44 32.30 -10.46
CA PRO A 103 -23.39 33.76 -10.31
C PRO A 103 -23.89 34.27 -8.96
N ASP A 104 -24.73 33.49 -8.27
CA ASP A 104 -25.24 33.77 -6.92
C ASP A 104 -24.26 33.37 -5.80
N GLY A 105 -23.09 32.84 -6.16
CA GLY A 105 -22.04 32.40 -5.24
C GLY A 105 -22.21 30.98 -4.68
N THR A 106 -23.31 30.29 -5.00
CA THR A 106 -23.53 28.89 -4.60
C THR A 106 -22.61 27.94 -5.36
N PRO A 107 -22.26 26.78 -4.80
CA PRO A 107 -21.49 25.77 -5.52
C PRO A 107 -22.24 25.29 -6.77
N ASN A 108 -21.54 25.24 -7.91
CA ASN A 108 -22.08 24.65 -9.12
C ASN A 108 -21.59 23.21 -9.25
N TRP A 109 -22.45 22.23 -8.96
CA TRP A 109 -22.09 20.82 -8.96
C TRP A 109 -21.73 20.32 -10.36
N GLN A 110 -20.46 19.93 -10.55
CA GLN A 110 -19.92 19.52 -11.85
C GLN A 110 -19.91 18.01 -12.02
N THR A 111 -19.61 17.27 -10.96
CA THR A 111 -19.31 15.84 -11.06
C THR A 111 -19.82 15.05 -9.85
N ASN A 112 -20.13 13.78 -10.07
CA ASN A 112 -20.40 12.82 -9.01
C ASN A 112 -19.13 11.98 -8.80
N ILE A 113 -18.58 11.99 -7.59
CA ILE A 113 -17.38 11.21 -7.22
C ILE A 113 -17.84 10.00 -6.42
N LEU A 114 -17.42 8.81 -6.84
CA LEU A 114 -17.73 7.54 -6.19
C LEU A 114 -16.45 6.87 -5.68
N TYR A 115 -16.46 6.48 -4.41
CA TYR A 115 -15.45 5.62 -3.80
C TYR A 115 -16.03 4.26 -3.50
N TYR A 116 -15.30 3.20 -3.84
CA TYR A 116 -15.71 1.83 -3.54
C TYR A 116 -14.51 0.90 -3.41
N LEU A 117 -14.69 -0.17 -2.64
CA LEU A 117 -13.74 -1.27 -2.58
C LEU A 117 -14.07 -2.32 -3.63
N VAL A 118 -13.03 -2.91 -4.23
CA VAL A 118 -13.14 -4.02 -5.17
C VAL A 118 -11.89 -4.89 -5.10
N VAL A 119 -12.01 -6.19 -5.39
CA VAL A 119 -10.86 -7.05 -5.66
C VAL A 119 -10.55 -7.04 -7.16
N PRO A 120 -9.33 -6.65 -7.59
CA PRO A 120 -8.95 -6.70 -8.99
C PRO A 120 -9.05 -8.12 -9.57
N THR A 121 -9.54 -8.24 -10.81
CA THR A 121 -9.63 -9.55 -11.47
C THR A 121 -8.24 -10.17 -11.64
N GLY A 122 -8.10 -11.42 -11.21
CA GLY A 122 -6.84 -12.17 -11.31
C GLY A 122 -5.90 -11.97 -10.13
N ASP A 123 -6.29 -11.20 -9.11
CA ASP A 123 -5.54 -11.13 -7.87
C ASP A 123 -5.67 -12.45 -7.09
N ASN A 124 -4.53 -13.10 -6.86
CA ASN A 124 -4.42 -14.28 -6.01
C ASN A 124 -3.14 -14.18 -5.19
N PRO A 125 -3.19 -13.45 -4.05
CA PRO A 125 -2.01 -13.23 -3.24
C PRO A 125 -1.42 -14.56 -2.76
N THR A 126 -0.09 -14.66 -2.80
CA THR A 126 0.62 -15.90 -2.46
C THR A 126 0.34 -16.31 -1.01
N GLY A 127 -0.12 -17.55 -0.82
CA GLY A 127 -0.46 -18.09 0.50
C GLY A 127 -1.86 -17.76 1.00
N PHE A 128 -2.72 -17.14 0.18
CA PHE A 128 -4.13 -16.96 0.48
C PHE A 128 -4.92 -18.22 0.11
N SER A 129 -5.67 -18.80 1.05
CA SER A 129 -6.42 -20.05 0.85
C SER A 129 -7.96 -19.86 0.87
N GLY A 130 -8.45 -18.68 0.50
CA GLY A 130 -9.88 -18.42 0.37
C GLY A 130 -10.51 -17.68 1.55
N GLY A 131 -11.66 -17.06 1.28
CA GLY A 131 -12.32 -16.12 2.18
C GLY A 131 -13.61 -16.63 2.82
N GLY A 132 -13.91 -16.10 4.01
CA GLY A 132 -15.17 -16.22 4.73
C GLY A 132 -16.02 -14.96 4.62
N ILE A 133 -17.33 -15.14 4.77
CA ILE A 133 -18.33 -14.08 4.80
C ILE A 133 -18.70 -13.84 6.27
N GLN A 134 -18.74 -12.58 6.69
CA GLN A 134 -19.31 -12.19 7.98
C GLN A 134 -20.84 -12.30 7.96
N ASP A 135 -21.47 -12.35 9.13
CA ASP A 135 -22.94 -12.42 9.27
C ASP A 135 -23.69 -11.26 8.59
N ASN A 136 -23.01 -10.14 8.34
CA ASN A 136 -23.51 -8.96 7.61
C ASN A 136 -23.39 -9.07 6.08
N GLY A 137 -22.86 -10.19 5.55
CA GLY A 137 -22.71 -10.44 4.11
C GLY A 137 -21.43 -9.88 3.48
N TYR A 138 -20.51 -9.33 4.27
CA TYR A 138 -19.24 -8.78 3.76
C TYR A 138 -18.16 -9.85 3.71
N GLU A 139 -17.36 -9.81 2.65
CA GLU A 139 -16.10 -10.55 2.55
C GLU A 139 -15.06 -9.84 3.43
N VAL A 140 -14.25 -10.57 4.20
CA VAL A 140 -13.35 -9.97 5.21
C VAL A 140 -11.90 -10.36 5.02
N SER A 141 -11.69 -11.38 4.21
CA SER A 141 -10.51 -12.22 4.26
C SER A 141 -9.61 -11.97 3.07
N HIS A 142 -10.13 -11.43 1.97
CA HIS A 142 -9.34 -11.17 0.79
C HIS A 142 -8.46 -9.92 1.01
N PRO A 143 -7.12 -10.06 1.06
CA PRO A 143 -6.23 -8.95 1.34
C PRO A 143 -6.01 -8.03 0.12
N GLY A 144 -6.44 -8.48 -1.06
CA GLY A 144 -6.30 -7.81 -2.36
C GLY A 144 -7.26 -6.66 -2.64
N LYS A 145 -8.04 -6.21 -1.66
CA LYS A 145 -9.04 -5.17 -1.87
C LYS A 145 -8.37 -3.82 -2.13
N VAL A 146 -8.77 -3.16 -3.19
CA VAL A 146 -8.30 -1.83 -3.56
C VAL A 146 -9.42 -0.81 -3.44
N LEU A 147 -9.09 0.38 -2.95
CA LEU A 147 -9.97 1.53 -2.99
C LEU A 147 -9.89 2.21 -4.35
N VAL A 148 -11.03 2.26 -5.05
CA VAL A 148 -11.14 2.89 -6.36
C VAL A 148 -11.97 4.16 -6.24
N ARG A 149 -11.51 5.21 -6.93
CA ARG A 149 -12.23 6.46 -7.14
C ARG A 149 -12.71 6.50 -8.59
N LYS A 150 -14.00 6.77 -8.80
CA LYS A 150 -14.61 7.00 -10.11
C LYS A 150 -15.17 8.42 -10.19
#